data_AF-A0AAP8KKY2-F1
#
_entry.id   AF-A0AAP8KKY2-F1
#
_cell.length_a   1.000
_cell.length_b   1.000
_cell.length_c   1.000
_cell.angle_alpha   90.00
_cell.angle_beta   90.00
_cell.angle_gamma   90.00
#
_symmetry.space_group_name_H-M   'P 1'
#
loop_
_entity.id
_entity.type
_entity.pdbx_description
1 polymer ?
#
loop_
_entity_poly.entity_id
_entity_poly.type
_entity_poly.pdbx_seq_one_letter_code
_entity_poly.pdbx_strand_id
1 'polypeptide(L)'
;EQGRLHLGYVSSAMYDSKLPGLLRRLRADWPGIELSLVQGDVQMLYEALLDLRLDIAIIRAPLASPPDALVVRPFVREKLCLALYQ
;
A
#
# COMPACT_ATOMS: atom_id res chain seq x y z
N GLU A 1 -13.20 -2.39 20.23
CA GLU A 1 -12.15 -1.36 20.26
C GLU A 1 -12.33 -0.48 19.03
N GLN A 2 -12.18 0.85 19.18
CA GLN A 2 -12.12 1.79 18.05
C GLN A 2 -10.64 2.01 17.73
N GLY A 3 -10.21 1.55 16.57
CA GLY A 3 -8.84 1.72 16.08
C GLY A 3 -8.87 2.46 14.74
N ARG A 4 -7.77 3.14 14.40
CA ARG A 4 -7.60 3.78 13.10
C ARG A 4 -6.40 3.17 12.40
N LEU A 5 -6.52 2.92 11.11
CA LEU A 5 -5.45 2.43 10.25
C LEU A 5 -5.27 3.37 9.07
N HIS A 6 -4.12 4.01 8.99
CA HIS A 6 -3.69 4.88 7.90
C HIS A 6 -2.84 4.09 6.90
N LEU A 7 -3.45 3.74 5.76
CA LEU A 7 -2.81 2.96 4.71
C LEU A 7 -2.50 3.84 3.49
N GLY A 8 -1.22 3.92 3.17
CA GLY A 8 -0.71 4.49 1.92
C GLY A 8 -0.72 3.48 0.78
N TYR A 9 -0.96 3.92 -0.45
CA TYR A 9 -0.80 3.07 -1.62
C TYR A 9 -0.41 3.87 -2.88
N VAL A 10 0.38 3.24 -3.76
CA VAL A 10 0.57 3.73 -5.13
C VAL A 10 -0.63 3.33 -6.00
N SER A 11 -1.00 4.15 -6.98
CA SER A 11 -2.19 3.92 -7.82
C SER A 11 -2.25 2.52 -8.44
N SER A 12 -1.11 2.01 -8.91
CA SER A 12 -0.98 0.69 -9.53
C SER A 12 -1.17 -0.49 -8.57
N ALA A 13 -1.14 -0.27 -7.25
CA ALA A 13 -1.45 -1.30 -6.27
C ALA A 13 -2.94 -1.69 -6.28
N MET A 14 -3.82 -0.84 -6.81
CA MET A 14 -5.25 -1.12 -6.96
C MET A 14 -5.59 -1.92 -8.23
N TYR A 15 -4.62 -2.11 -9.14
CA TYR A 15 -4.84 -2.93 -10.35
C TYR A 15 -4.85 -4.43 -10.02
N ASP A 16 -4.13 -4.84 -8.98
CA ASP A 16 -4.24 -6.19 -8.43
C ASP A 16 -5.47 -6.31 -7.53
N SER A 17 -6.28 -7.35 -7.71
CA SER A 17 -7.49 -7.59 -6.91
C SER A 17 -7.23 -7.88 -5.42
N LYS A 18 -6.00 -8.20 -5.03
CA LYS A 18 -5.62 -8.61 -3.67
C LYS A 18 -5.70 -7.45 -2.68
N LEU A 19 -5.28 -6.23 -3.05
CA LEU A 19 -5.44 -5.07 -2.16
C LEU A 19 -6.93 -4.72 -1.97
N PRO A 20 -7.75 -4.49 -3.01
CA PRO A 20 -9.19 -4.29 -2.85
C PRO A 20 -9.89 -5.42 -2.07
N GLY A 21 -9.50 -6.67 -2.32
CA GLY A 21 -10.01 -7.84 -1.59
C GLY A 21 -9.67 -7.80 -0.10
N LEU A 22 -8.42 -7.45 0.25
CA LEU A 22 -7.98 -7.28 1.64
C LEU A 22 -8.76 -6.16 2.34
N LEU A 23 -8.91 -5.00 1.69
CA LEU A 23 -9.63 -3.86 2.28
C LEU A 23 -11.10 -4.19 2.55
N ARG A 24 -11.77 -4.90 1.64
CA ARG A 24 -13.14 -5.39 1.84
C ARG A 24 -13.25 -6.33 3.03
N ARG A 25 -12.33 -7.30 3.14
CA ARG A 25 -12.30 -8.25 4.25
C ARG A 25 -12.02 -7.55 5.58
N LEU A 26 -11.06 -6.64 5.63
CA LEU A 26 -10.72 -5.88 6.83
C LEU A 26 -11.95 -5.11 7.36
N ARG A 27 -12.71 -4.46 6.46
CA ARG A 27 -13.94 -3.75 6.84
C ARG A 27 -15.07 -4.69 7.30
N ALA A 28 -15.16 -5.89 6.74
CA ALA A 28 -16.18 -6.87 7.13
C ALA A 28 -15.86 -7.53 8.47
N ASP A 29 -14.60 -7.93 8.67
CA ASP A 29 -14.13 -8.64 9.86
C ASP A 29 -13.98 -7.68 11.06
N TRP A 30 -13.66 -6.40 10.79
CA TRP A 30 -13.38 -5.38 11.82
C TRP A 30 -14.10 -4.04 11.54
N PRO A 31 -15.44 -4.00 11.59
CA PRO A 31 -16.21 -2.80 11.23
C PRO A 31 -15.97 -1.59 12.15
N GLY A 32 -15.38 -1.80 13.33
CA GLY A 32 -15.01 -0.73 14.26
C GLY A 32 -13.67 -0.04 13.95
N ILE A 33 -12.93 -0.51 12.95
CA ILE A 33 -11.67 0.12 12.52
C ILE A 33 -11.97 1.19 11.45
N GLU A 34 -11.57 2.43 11.71
CA GLU A 34 -11.57 3.49 10.70
C GLU A 34 -10.36 3.30 9.77
N LEU A 35 -10.62 2.98 8.51
CA LEU A 35 -9.57 2.86 7.49
C LEU A 35 -9.44 4.19 6.73
N SER A 36 -8.28 4.82 6.83
CA SER A 36 -7.90 5.99 6.03
C SER A 36 -6.98 5.55 4.89
N LEU A 37 -7.33 5.88 3.65
CA LEU A 37 -6.55 5.55 2.46
C LEU A 37 -5.89 6.81 1.90
N VAL A 38 -4.58 6.76 1.69
CA VAL A 38 -3.80 7.87 1.10
C VAL A 38 -3.11 7.36 -0.16
N GLN A 39 -3.40 7.99 -1.29
CA GLN A 39 -2.70 7.70 -2.53
C GLN A 39 -1.48 8.62 -2.67
N GLY A 40 -0.34 8.07 -3.09
CA GLY A 40 0.88 8.85 -3.31
C GLY A 40 1.91 8.11 -4.17
N ASP A 41 2.98 8.79 -4.55
CA ASP A 41 4.19 8.13 -5.05
C ASP A 41 4.99 7.54 -3.89
N VAL A 42 6.00 6.72 -4.18
CA VAL A 42 6.70 5.99 -3.12
C VAL A 42 7.53 6.91 -2.21
N GLN A 43 8.08 8.01 -2.74
CA GLN A 43 8.88 8.92 -1.92
C GLN A 43 8.00 9.61 -0.88
N MET A 44 6.85 10.15 -1.32
CA MET A 44 5.84 10.73 -0.43
C MET A 44 5.37 9.71 0.62
N LEU A 45 5.15 8.46 0.22
CA LEU A 45 4.70 7.41 1.13
C LEU A 45 5.77 7.02 2.15
N TYR A 46 7.05 7.00 1.77
CA TYR A 46 8.16 6.80 2.72
C TYR A 46 8.26 7.94 3.72
N GLU A 47 8.19 9.19 3.28
CA GLU A 47 8.19 10.35 4.16
C GLU A 47 7.02 10.31 5.15
N ALA A 48 5.82 9.99 4.67
CA ALA A 48 4.65 9.87 5.53
C ALA A 48 4.74 8.71 6.55
N LEU A 49 5.45 7.61 6.23
CA LEU A 49 5.75 6.55 7.20
C LEU A 49 6.76 7.02 8.25
N LEU A 50 7.83 7.72 7.84
CA LEU A 50 8.84 8.25 8.75
C LEU A 50 8.27 9.33 9.69
N ASP A 51 7.31 10.12 9.20
CA ASP A 51 6.57 11.13 9.96
C ASP A 51 5.45 10.54 10.83
N LEU A 52 5.25 9.21 10.82
CA LEU A 52 4.15 8.51 11.52
C LEU A 52 2.74 9.00 11.11
N ARG A 53 2.60 9.53 9.89
CA ARG A 53 1.30 9.89 9.28
C ARG A 53 0.63 8.70 8.60
N LEU A 54 1.40 7.66 8.29
CA LEU A 54 0.93 6.37 7.79
C LEU A 54 1.44 5.26 8.70
N ASP A 55 0.63 4.21 8.85
CA ASP A 55 1.01 2.98 9.56
C ASP A 55 1.66 1.98 8.59
N ILE A 56 1.21 1.96 7.34
CA ILE A 56 1.67 1.04 6.30
C ILE A 56 1.53 1.66 4.91
N ALA A 57 2.43 1.30 3.99
CA ALA A 57 2.31 1.67 2.58
C ALA A 57 2.45 0.45 1.65
N ILE A 58 1.57 0.36 0.64
CA ILE A 58 1.67 -0.59 -0.46
C ILE A 58 2.31 0.10 -1.67
N ILE A 59 3.51 -0.34 -2.01
CA ILE A 59 4.35 0.28 -3.05
C ILE A 59 4.65 -0.70 -4.18
N ARG A 60 5.11 -0.19 -5.32
CA ARG A 60 5.74 -1.00 -6.38
C ARG A 60 7.24 -0.93 -6.24
N ALA A 61 7.87 -2.10 -6.09
CA ALA A 61 9.30 -2.27 -6.28
C ALA A 61 9.62 -2.39 -7.78
N PRO A 62 10.85 -2.08 -8.24
CA PRO A 62 12.02 -1.72 -7.44
C PRO A 62 12.16 -0.21 -7.29
N LEU A 63 12.48 0.22 -6.08
CA LEU A 63 13.09 1.53 -5.85
C LEU A 63 14.43 1.31 -5.16
N ALA A 64 15.24 2.35 -5.09
CA ALA A 64 16.42 2.39 -4.25
C ALA A 64 16.13 1.78 -2.86
N SER A 65 17.18 1.30 -2.18
CA SER A 65 17.05 0.72 -0.84
C SER A 65 16.10 1.58 0.00
N PRO A 66 15.06 0.99 0.62
CA PRO A 66 14.18 1.75 1.48
C PRO A 66 15.00 2.43 2.57
N PRO A 67 14.53 3.55 3.15
CA PRO A 67 15.15 4.13 4.34
C PRO A 67 15.42 3.05 5.39
N ASP A 68 16.56 3.09 6.08
CA ASP A 68 16.99 2.03 7.00
C ASP A 68 15.98 1.74 8.13
N ALA A 69 15.18 2.74 8.48
CA ALA A 69 14.11 2.62 9.47
C ALA A 69 12.88 1.84 8.97
N LEU A 70 12.75 1.61 7.66
CA LEU A 70 11.59 0.97 7.03
C LEU A 70 11.89 -0.48 6.64
N VAL A 71 10.98 -1.36 7.04
CA VAL A 71 11.04 -2.78 6.70
C VAL A 71 10.08 -3.07 5.56
N VAL A 72 10.61 -3.55 4.44
CA VAL A 72 9.79 -3.95 3.28
C VAL A 72 9.56 -5.47 3.30
N ARG A 73 8.33 -5.88 3.00
CA ARG A 73 7.93 -7.29 2.86
C ARG A 73 7.15 -7.49 1.56
N PRO A 74 7.38 -8.58 0.82
CA PRO A 74 6.59 -8.89 -0.37
C PRO A 74 5.11 -9.02 -0.04
N PHE A 75 4.26 -8.25 -0.71
CA PHE A 75 2.80 -8.34 -0.58
C PHE A 75 2.16 -9.11 -1.74
N VAL A 76 2.47 -8.71 -2.99
CA VAL A 76 2.04 -9.38 -4.22
C VAL A 76 3.19 -9.41 -5.22
N ARG A 77 3.25 -10.45 -6.06
CA ARG A 77 4.09 -10.51 -7.25
C ARG A 77 3.19 -10.72 -8.45
N GLU A 78 3.35 -9.89 -9.46
CA GLU A 78 2.60 -9.94 -10.70
C GLU A 78 3.54 -10.14 -11.89
N LYS A 79 2.99 -10.64 -13.01
CA LYS A 79 3.73 -10.70 -14.27
C LYS A 79 3.79 -9.30 -14.87
N LEU A 80 4.98 -8.89 -15.32
CA LEU A 80 5.16 -7.70 -16.16
C LEU A 80 4.86 -8.06 -17.61
N CYS A 81 3.98 -7.31 -18.25
CA CYS A 81 3.61 -7.51 -19.65
C CYS A 81 4.02 -6.28 -20.47
N LEU A 82 4.50 -6.52 -21.70
CA LEU A 82 4.75 -5.48 -22.69
C LEU A 82 3.55 -5.38 -23.64
N ALA A 83 3.01 -4.18 -23.81
CA ALA A 83 1.99 -3.90 -24.82
C ALA A 83 2.66 -3.33 -26.07
N LEU A 84 2.43 -3.96 -27.22
CA LEU A 84 2.95 -3.53 -28.52
C LEU A 84 1.77 -3.30 -29.47
N TYR A 85 1.84 -2.23 -30.26
CA TYR A 85 0.91 -2.01 -31.38
C TYR A 85 1.23 -3.00 -32.51
N GLN A 86 0.19 -3.47 -33.23
CA GLN A 86 0.33 -4.32 -34.41
C GLN A 86 0.26 -3.50 -35.68
#